data_AF-A0A9W7YCH6-F1
#
_entry.id   AF-A0A9W7YCH6-F1
#
_cell.length_a   1.000
_cell.length_b   1.000
_cell.length_c   1.000
_cell.angle_alpha   90.00
_cell.angle_beta   90.00
_cell.angle_gamma   90.00
#
_symmetry.space_group_name_H-M   'P 1'
#
loop_
_entity.id
_entity.type
_entity.pdbx_description
1 polymer ?
#
loop_
_entity_poly.entity_id
_entity_poly.type
_entity_poly.pdbx_seq_one_letter_code
_entity_poly.pdbx_strand_id
1 'polypeptide(L)'
;MAGEIPSIPGVQVPEYAAQTLRQLVATLVHAQRTMFPGSQPVSFTREHLRTELLNEDYFVCEKSDGVRVLVLMLVDKGYHGRPLTYIITRKNEYFIVPNAHFPLPESHDFSQYHHQTLIDAELVIDIEDGGKQ
;
A
#
# COMPACT_ATOMS: atom_id res chain seq x y z
N MET A 1 14.11 7.92 21.12
CA MET A 1 14.78 8.34 19.88
C MET A 1 13.74 8.21 18.79
N ALA A 2 13.41 9.28 18.07
CA ALA A 2 12.46 9.16 16.96
C ALA A 2 13.10 8.23 15.91
N GLY A 3 12.39 7.16 15.55
CA GLY A 3 12.84 6.23 14.52
C GLY A 3 13.08 6.95 13.20
N GLU A 4 14.04 6.46 12.41
CA GLU A 4 14.25 6.94 11.06
C GLU A 4 12.97 6.74 10.24
N ILE A 5 12.55 7.75 9.47
CA ILE A 5 11.35 7.66 8.63
C ILE A 5 11.76 6.95 7.33
N PRO A 6 11.17 5.79 6.99
CA PRO A 6 11.53 5.08 5.77
C PRO A 6 11.27 5.92 4.51
N SER A 7 12.27 5.99 3.65
CA SER A 7 12.09 6.45 2.27
C SER A 7 11.45 5.36 1.42
N ILE A 8 10.60 5.74 0.47
CA ILE A 8 9.98 4.77 -0.45
C ILE A 8 11.08 4.12 -1.32
N PRO A 9 11.21 2.78 -1.33
CA PRO A 9 12.29 2.08 -2.04
C PRO A 9 11.96 1.91 -3.53
N GLY A 10 11.75 3.02 -4.24
CA GLY A 10 11.34 2.99 -5.65
C GLY A 10 11.64 4.28 -6.38
N VAL A 11 11.43 4.24 -7.70
CA VAL A 11 11.58 5.42 -8.56
C VAL A 11 10.22 6.08 -8.72
N GLN A 12 10.14 7.38 -8.50
CA GLN A 12 8.88 8.11 -8.69
C GLN A 12 8.44 8.01 -10.16
N VAL A 13 7.19 7.61 -10.36
CA VAL A 13 6.58 7.49 -11.67
C VAL A 13 6.34 8.90 -12.24
N PRO A 14 6.71 9.17 -13.50
CA PRO A 14 6.40 10.44 -14.15
C PRO A 14 4.90 10.76 -14.13
N GLU A 15 4.56 12.03 -13.98
CA GLU A 15 3.18 12.47 -13.77
C GLU A 15 2.20 12.01 -14.87
N TYR A 16 2.63 11.96 -16.13
CA TYR A 16 1.78 11.48 -17.23
C TYR A 16 1.35 10.02 -17.04
N ALA A 17 2.24 9.16 -16.56
CA ALA A 17 1.96 7.75 -16.28
C ALA A 17 1.21 7.59 -14.95
N ALA A 18 1.54 8.42 -13.95
CA ALA A 18 0.83 8.44 -12.67
C ALA A 18 -0.67 8.78 -12.85
N GLN A 19 -1.03 9.65 -13.79
CA GLN A 19 -2.44 9.94 -14.10
C GLN A 19 -3.21 8.69 -14.57
N THR A 20 -2.61 7.89 -15.45
CA THR A 20 -3.21 6.61 -15.89
C THR A 20 -3.36 5.64 -14.72
N LEU A 21 -2.35 5.55 -13.85
CA LEU A 21 -2.42 4.71 -12.65
C LEU A 21 -3.52 5.17 -11.68
N ARG A 22 -3.68 6.47 -11.46
CA ARG A 22 -4.76 7.01 -10.61
C ARG A 22 -6.15 6.71 -11.18
N GLN A 23 -6.31 6.75 -12.51
CA GLN A 23 -7.56 6.35 -13.16
C GLN A 23 -7.84 4.86 -12.95
N LEU A 24 -6.82 4.02 -13.16
CA LEU A 24 -6.92 2.58 -12.94
C LEU A 24 -7.30 2.26 -11.48
N VAL A 25 -6.66 2.92 -10.51
CA VAL A 25 -6.98 2.75 -9.08
C VAL A 25 -8.41 3.20 -8.79
N ALA A 26 -8.85 4.35 -9.32
CA ALA A 26 -10.22 4.80 -9.13
C ALA A 26 -11.24 3.80 -9.70
N THR A 27 -10.95 3.19 -10.86
CA THR A 27 -11.78 2.11 -11.42
C THR A 27 -11.80 0.88 -10.52
N LEU A 28 -10.63 0.46 -10.01
CA LEU A 28 -10.48 -0.69 -9.11
C LEU A 28 -11.33 -0.56 -7.84
N VAL A 29 -11.36 0.63 -7.25
CA VAL A 29 -12.10 0.87 -5.99
C VAL A 29 -13.49 1.46 -6.22
N HIS A 30 -13.96 1.52 -7.47
CA HIS A 30 -15.23 2.14 -7.86
C HIS A 30 -15.41 3.60 -7.40
N ALA A 31 -14.32 4.36 -7.34
CA ALA A 31 -14.33 5.78 -6.99
C ALA A 31 -14.64 6.66 -8.20
N GLN A 32 -15.43 7.71 -7.99
CA GLN A 32 -15.74 8.71 -9.02
C GLN A 32 -14.58 9.68 -9.29
N ARG A 33 -13.62 9.79 -8.36
CA ARG A 33 -12.51 10.73 -8.41
C ARG A 33 -11.19 9.98 -8.25
N THR A 34 -10.12 10.54 -8.82
CA THR A 34 -8.77 9.99 -8.82
C THR A 34 -7.95 10.39 -7.58
N MET A 35 -8.62 10.63 -6.45
CA MET A 35 -7.99 10.98 -5.17
C MET A 35 -7.38 9.74 -4.52
N PHE A 36 -6.50 9.93 -3.52
CA PHE A 36 -5.97 8.83 -2.72
C PHE A 36 -7.13 8.06 -2.05
N PRO A 37 -7.30 6.75 -2.29
CA PRO A 37 -8.48 6.01 -1.83
C PRO A 37 -8.34 5.44 -0.42
N GLY A 38 -7.16 5.52 0.21
CA GLY A 38 -6.95 4.96 1.55
C GLY A 38 -7.73 5.72 2.64
N SER A 39 -8.48 4.97 3.45
CA SER A 39 -9.33 5.47 4.54
C SER A 39 -8.52 6.21 5.61
N GLN A 40 -8.92 7.37 6.11
CA GLN A 40 -8.17 8.06 7.17
C GLN A 40 -8.76 7.74 8.55
N PRO A 41 -7.94 7.34 9.55
CA PRO A 41 -8.45 7.10 10.89
C PRO A 41 -8.88 8.42 11.55
N VAL A 42 -9.77 8.33 12.53
CA VAL A 42 -10.21 9.44 13.37
C VAL A 42 -9.58 9.34 14.77
N SER A 43 -9.42 10.48 15.44
CA SER A 43 -8.91 10.51 16.81
C SER A 43 -9.84 9.74 17.75
N PHE A 44 -9.28 8.79 18.51
CA PHE A 44 -10.07 8.02 19.46
C PHE A 44 -10.43 8.85 20.70
N THR A 45 -11.73 8.92 21.03
CA THR A 45 -12.24 9.68 22.18
C THR A 45 -12.99 8.75 23.15
N ARG A 46 -13.35 9.27 24.34
CA ARG A 46 -14.15 8.52 25.33
C ARG A 46 -15.54 8.15 24.81
N GLU A 47 -16.09 8.90 23.86
CA GLU A 47 -17.42 8.63 23.30
C GLU A 47 -17.43 7.33 22.49
N HIS A 48 -16.37 7.07 21.72
CA HIS A 48 -16.25 5.86 20.90
C HIS A 48 -16.25 4.56 21.71
N LEU A 49 -15.88 4.61 23.00
CA LEU A 49 -16.05 3.46 23.89
C LEU A 49 -17.53 3.06 24.03
N ARG A 50 -18.42 4.05 24.14
CA ARG A 50 -19.85 3.83 24.38
C ARG A 50 -20.65 3.66 23.10
N THR A 51 -20.31 4.40 22.05
CA THR A 51 -21.08 4.38 20.80
C THR A 51 -20.62 3.28 19.86
N GLU A 52 -19.31 2.97 19.82
CA GLU A 52 -18.75 2.02 18.86
C GLU A 52 -18.32 0.70 19.52
N LEU A 53 -17.28 0.73 20.38
CA LEU A 53 -16.59 -0.49 20.82
C LEU A 53 -17.46 -1.43 21.68
N LEU A 54 -18.53 -0.93 22.31
CA LEU A 54 -19.46 -1.75 23.08
C LEU A 54 -20.60 -2.33 22.24
N ASN A 55 -20.82 -1.82 21.03
CA ASN A 55 -21.99 -2.16 20.22
C ASN A 55 -21.63 -2.87 18.91
N GLU A 56 -20.39 -2.80 18.47
CA GLU A 56 -19.91 -3.36 17.21
C GLU A 56 -18.61 -4.16 17.42
N ASP A 57 -18.35 -5.14 16.56
CA ASP A 57 -17.13 -5.92 16.60
C ASP A 57 -15.96 -5.13 16.01
N TYR A 58 -14.84 -5.10 16.74
CA TYR A 58 -13.63 -4.39 16.35
C TYR A 58 -12.38 -5.27 16.42
N PHE A 59 -11.48 -5.07 15.46
CA PHE A 59 -10.10 -5.55 15.55
C PHE A 59 -9.17 -4.45 16.08
N VAL A 60 -8.05 -4.86 16.68
CA VAL A 60 -7.02 -3.96 17.19
C VAL A 60 -5.63 -4.47 16.82
N CYS A 61 -4.75 -3.54 16.50
CA CYS A 61 -3.32 -3.75 16.30
C CYS A 61 -2.55 -2.57 16.90
N GLU A 62 -1.23 -2.69 17.00
CA GLU A 62 -0.39 -1.54 17.31
C GLU A 62 -0.49 -0.50 16.18
N LYS A 63 -0.34 0.77 16.53
CA LYS A 63 -0.10 1.80 15.53
C LYS A 63 1.41 1.91 15.34
N SER A 64 1.93 1.52 14.19
CA SER A 64 3.36 1.68 13.92
C SER A 64 3.70 3.15 13.58
N ASP A 65 4.98 3.51 13.69
CA ASP A 65 5.51 4.83 13.32
C ASP A 65 6.06 4.86 11.88
N GLY A 66 5.62 3.92 11.03
CA GLY A 66 6.02 3.82 9.64
C GLY A 66 5.35 4.83 8.70
N VAL A 67 5.58 4.63 7.41
CA VAL A 67 4.96 5.41 6.33
C VAL A 67 3.83 4.58 5.73
N ARG A 68 2.58 5.02 5.96
CA ARG A 68 1.42 4.40 5.32
C ARG A 68 1.46 4.54 3.79
N VAL A 69 1.24 3.43 3.11
CA VAL A 69 1.23 3.32 1.66
C VAL A 69 0.15 2.36 1.19
N LEU A 70 -0.26 2.50 -0.08
CA LEU A 70 -0.95 1.41 -0.77
C LEU A 70 0.04 0.68 -1.68
N VAL A 71 -0.13 -0.63 -1.83
CA VAL A 71 0.64 -1.46 -2.77
C VAL A 71 -0.28 -1.89 -3.91
N LEU A 72 0.05 -1.47 -5.12
CA LEU A 72 -0.67 -1.83 -6.34
C LEU A 72 0.17 -2.82 -7.17
N MET A 73 -0.41 -3.99 -7.43
CA MET A 73 0.21 -5.05 -8.24
C MET A 73 -0.50 -5.17 -9.59
N LEU A 74 0.28 -5.08 -10.66
CA LEU A 74 -0.17 -5.18 -12.04
C LEU A 74 0.66 -6.19 -12.83
N VAL A 75 0.11 -6.62 -13.95
CA VAL A 75 0.82 -7.41 -14.97
C VAL A 75 0.73 -6.59 -16.25
N ASP A 76 1.87 -6.14 -16.75
CA ASP A 76 1.91 -5.30 -17.94
C ASP A 76 1.84 -6.14 -19.21
N LYS A 77 0.70 -6.07 -19.90
CA LYS A 77 0.49 -6.77 -21.17
C LYS A 77 1.38 -6.22 -22.30
N GLY A 78 1.82 -4.95 -22.22
CA GLY A 78 2.71 -4.32 -23.20
C GLY A 78 4.19 -4.63 -22.98
N TYR A 79 4.59 -4.97 -21.75
CA TYR A 79 5.97 -5.26 -21.38
C TYR A 79 6.18 -6.75 -21.09
N HIS A 80 5.86 -7.59 -22.08
CA HIS A 80 6.05 -9.05 -22.05
C HIS A 80 5.35 -9.78 -20.89
N GLY A 81 4.27 -9.22 -20.32
CA GLY A 81 3.56 -9.84 -19.21
C GLY A 81 4.34 -9.82 -17.89
N ARG A 82 5.29 -8.88 -17.72
CA ARG A 82 6.05 -8.77 -16.46
C ARG A 82 5.18 -8.21 -15.33
N PRO A 83 5.38 -8.69 -14.08
CA PRO A 83 4.76 -8.10 -12.91
C PRO A 83 5.36 -6.71 -12.63
N LEU A 84 4.50 -5.79 -12.23
CA LEU A 84 4.87 -4.44 -11.79
C LEU A 84 4.26 -4.19 -10.42
N THR A 85 5.10 -3.76 -9.49
CA THR A 85 4.69 -3.35 -8.13
C THR A 85 4.86 -1.85 -8.01
N TYR A 86 3.79 -1.18 -7.60
CA TYR A 86 3.78 0.24 -7.30
C TYR A 86 3.47 0.48 -5.82
N ILE A 87 4.20 1.42 -5.22
CA ILE A 87 3.87 2.00 -3.92
C ILE A 87 3.17 3.34 -4.15
N ILE A 88 2.07 3.57 -3.45
CA ILE A 88 1.27 4.80 -3.51
C ILE A 88 1.31 5.48 -2.15
N THR A 89 1.84 6.69 -2.09
CA THR A 89 1.88 7.47 -0.84
C THR A 89 0.52 8.12 -0.55
N ARG A 90 0.32 8.57 0.70
CA ARG A 90 -0.86 9.36 1.09
C ARG A 90 -1.07 10.64 0.25
N LYS A 91 -0.01 11.17 -0.36
CA LYS A 91 -0.09 12.32 -1.29
C LYS A 91 -0.50 11.92 -2.71
N ASN A 92 -0.85 10.65 -2.93
CA ASN A 92 -1.22 10.09 -4.23
C ASN A 92 -0.06 10.15 -5.26
N GLU A 93 1.17 10.01 -4.76
CA GLU A 93 2.39 9.86 -5.55
C GLU A 93 2.68 8.38 -5.75
N TYR A 94 3.09 8.01 -6.96
CA TYR A 94 3.30 6.62 -7.35
C TYR A 94 4.79 6.37 -7.53
N PHE A 95 5.27 5.27 -6.98
CA PHE A 95 6.66 4.83 -7.06
C PHE A 95 6.69 3.41 -7.60
N ILE A 96 7.45 3.16 -8.66
CA ILE A 96 7.69 1.81 -9.14
C ILE A 96 8.80 1.17 -8.30
N VAL A 97 8.53 0.01 -7.73
CA VAL A 97 9.47 -0.75 -6.89
C VAL A 97 10.04 -1.90 -7.72
N PRO A 98 11.34 -1.86 -8.09
CA PRO A 98 11.97 -2.97 -8.79
C PRO A 98 12.15 -4.16 -7.85
N ASN A 99 12.19 -5.37 -8.41
CA ASN A 99 12.50 -6.62 -7.69
C ASN A 99 11.51 -6.97 -6.54
N ALA A 100 10.34 -6.36 -6.50
CA ALA A 100 9.26 -6.77 -5.61
C ALA A 100 8.32 -7.75 -6.32
N HIS A 101 8.39 -9.02 -5.92
CA HIS A 101 7.64 -10.11 -6.50
C HIS A 101 6.62 -10.69 -5.51
N PHE A 102 5.35 -10.72 -5.92
CA PHE A 102 4.23 -11.26 -5.15
C PHE A 102 3.60 -12.42 -5.93
N PRO A 103 3.97 -13.67 -5.63
CA PRO A 103 3.41 -14.85 -6.30
C PRO A 103 2.00 -15.17 -5.81
N LEU A 104 1.19 -15.76 -6.70
CA LEU A 104 -0.08 -16.36 -6.27
C LEU A 104 0.17 -17.61 -5.40
N PRO A 105 -0.64 -17.85 -4.35
CA PRO A 105 -0.48 -19.00 -3.45
C PRO A 105 -0.43 -20.36 -4.17
N GLU A 106 -1.14 -20.50 -5.29
CA GLU A 106 -1.25 -21.73 -6.07
C GLU A 106 -0.04 -21.97 -7.00
N SER A 107 0.86 -21.00 -7.14
CA SER A 107 2.02 -21.09 -8.04
C SER A 107 3.20 -21.77 -7.35
N HIS A 108 3.31 -23.09 -7.51
CA HIS A 108 4.42 -23.86 -6.93
C HIS A 108 5.82 -23.45 -7.43
N ASP A 109 5.88 -22.85 -8.61
CA ASP A 109 7.11 -22.35 -9.26
C ASP A 109 7.26 -20.83 -9.18
N PHE A 110 6.36 -20.14 -8.48
CA PHE A 110 6.31 -18.67 -8.37
C PHE A 110 6.22 -17.92 -9.71
N SER A 111 5.77 -18.58 -10.78
CA SER A 111 5.67 -17.97 -12.12
C SER A 111 4.40 -17.15 -12.33
N GLN A 112 3.39 -17.27 -11.46
CA GLN A 112 2.13 -16.53 -11.55
C GLN A 112 2.10 -15.34 -10.59
N TYR A 113 1.41 -14.29 -11.00
CA TYR A 113 1.43 -12.99 -10.32
C TYR A 113 0.03 -12.48 -10.03
N HIS A 114 -0.07 -11.67 -8.98
CA HIS A 114 -1.24 -10.83 -8.76
C HIS A 114 -1.41 -9.82 -9.90
N HIS A 115 -2.67 -9.60 -10.30
CA HIS A 115 -3.05 -8.56 -11.25
C HIS A 115 -4.18 -7.74 -10.65
N GLN A 116 -4.16 -6.43 -10.86
CA GLN A 116 -5.25 -5.54 -10.42
C GLN A 116 -5.56 -5.69 -8.92
N THR A 117 -4.52 -5.90 -8.12
CA THR A 117 -4.64 -6.09 -6.67
C THR A 117 -4.11 -4.85 -5.95
N LEU A 118 -4.88 -4.34 -5.01
CA LEU A 118 -4.54 -3.17 -4.19
C LEU A 118 -4.59 -3.55 -2.70
N ILE A 119 -3.51 -3.27 -1.97
CA ILE A 119 -3.36 -3.57 -0.54
C ILE A 119 -3.09 -2.28 0.22
N ASP A 120 -3.69 -2.10 1.40
CA ASP A 120 -3.33 -1.05 2.36
C ASP A 120 -2.26 -1.56 3.32
N ALA A 121 -1.17 -0.82 3.47
CA ALA A 121 0.02 -1.27 4.19
C ALA A 121 0.74 -0.11 4.89
N GLU A 122 1.69 -0.47 5.74
CA GLU A 122 2.60 0.47 6.37
C GLU A 122 4.04 0.01 6.13
N LEU A 123 4.86 0.91 5.60
CA LEU A 123 6.29 0.68 5.39
C LEU A 123 7.04 1.05 6.66
N VAL A 124 7.72 0.08 7.26
CA VAL A 124 8.46 0.23 8.52
C VAL A 124 9.95 -0.04 8.30
N ILE A 125 10.80 0.53 9.16
CA ILE A 125 12.20 0.09 9.31
C ILE A 125 12.22 -0.77 10.57
N ASP A 126 12.54 -2.04 10.42
CA ASP A 126 12.78 -2.93 11.54
C ASP A 126 14.26 -2.87 11.95
N ILE A 127 14.55 -3.05 13.23
CA ILE A 127 15.93 -3.06 13.76
C ILE A 127 16.11 -4.36 14.51
N GLU A 128 16.88 -5.28 13.94
CA GLU A 128 17.19 -6.54 14.59
C GLU A 128 18.26 -6.36 15.70
N ASP A 129 18.29 -7.30 16.64
CA ASP A 129 19.27 -7.35 17.72
C ASP A 129 20.71 -7.29 17.15
N GLY A 130 21.44 -6.24 17.53
CA GLY A 130 22.77 -5.93 16.99
C GLY A 130 22.80 -4.72 16.04
N GLY A 131 21.67 -4.04 15.82
CA GLY A 131 21.60 -2.79 15.06
C GLY A 131 21.70 -2.98 13.55
N LYS A 132 21.38 -4.18 13.05
CA LYS A 132 21.23 -4.44 11.62
C LYS A 132 19.81 -4.05 11.20
N GLN A 133 19.73 -3.30 10.11
CA GLN A 133 18.49 -2.97 9.40
C GLN A 133 18.29 -3.95 8.25
#